data_AF-A0A6N0NXC8-F1
#
_entry.id   AF-A0A6N0NXC8-F1
#
_cell.length_a   1.000
_cell.length_b   1.000
_cell.length_c   1.000
_cell.angle_alpha   90.00
_cell.angle_beta   90.00
_cell.angle_gamma   90.00
#
_symmetry.space_group_name_H-M   'P 1'
#
loop_
_entity.id
_entity.type
_entity.pdbx_description
1 polymer ?
#
loop_
_entity_poly.entity_id
_entity_poly.type
_entity_poly.pdbx_seq_one_letter_code
_entity_poly.pdbx_strand_id
1 'polypeptide(L)'
;MKEKVILPILSGLGLMDVVTTFLGVTQGYTEQNFFLSSFQDNPLLLVSIMSVLKVFAIVVSVLLARRSITLPSLVLIGLFGLADISNLLLLLH
;
A
#
# COMPACT_ATOMS: atom_id res chain seq x y z
N MET A 1 -6.84 -16.66 -15.44
CA MET A 1 -5.64 -15.90 -15.89
C MET A 1 -5.50 -14.55 -15.19
N LYS A 2 -6.57 -13.74 -15.08
CA LYS A 2 -6.52 -12.40 -14.47
C LYS A 2 -5.92 -12.37 -13.05
N GLU A 3 -6.27 -13.33 -12.20
CA GLU A 3 -5.70 -13.45 -10.85
C GLU A 3 -4.18 -13.68 -10.82
N LYS A 4 -3.65 -14.45 -11.77
CA LYS A 4 -2.21 -14.75 -11.88
C LYS A 4 -1.39 -13.49 -12.19
N VAL A 5 -2.04 -12.42 -12.64
CA VAL A 5 -1.42 -11.12 -12.93
C VAL A 5 -1.75 -10.10 -11.84
N ILE A 6 -3.02 -10.02 -11.41
CA ILE A 6 -3.48 -9.07 -10.39
C ILE A 6 -2.80 -9.31 -9.05
N LEU A 7 -2.70 -10.57 -8.61
CA LEU A 7 -2.12 -10.90 -7.31
C LEU A 7 -0.64 -10.46 -7.19
N PRO A 8 0.28 -10.83 -8.10
CA PRO A 8 1.67 -10.41 -7.97
C PRO A 8 1.84 -8.88 -8.10
N ILE A 9 1.08 -8.22 -8.98
CA ILE A 9 1.14 -6.74 -9.11
C ILE A 9 0.72 -6.08 -7.80
N LEU A 10 -0.46 -6.43 -7.28
CA LEU A 10 -0.97 -5.84 -6.04
C LEU A 10 -0.07 -6.17 -4.83
N SER A 11 0.53 -7.37 -4.80
CA SER A 11 1.44 -7.76 -3.74
C SER A 11 2.76 -6.98 -3.80
N GLY A 12 3.30 -6.78 -5.01
CA GLY A 12 4.52 -6.00 -5.23
C GLY A 12 4.34 -4.54 -4.84
N LEU A 13 3.32 -3.88 -5.40
CA LEU A 13 2.97 -2.49 -5.05
C LEU A 13 2.59 -2.38 -3.56
N GLY A 14 1.89 -3.38 -3.03
CA GLY A 14 1.53 -3.43 -1.63
C GLY A 14 2.74 -3.43 -0.70
N LEU A 15 3.74 -4.26 -1.00
CA LEU A 15 4.99 -4.33 -0.24
C LEU A 15 5.81 -3.05 -0.37
N MET A 16 5.90 -2.51 -1.58
CA MET A 16 6.63 -1.28 -1.85
C MET A 16 6.08 -0.09 -1.06
N ASP A 17 4.76 0.05 -0.99
CA ASP A 17 4.13 1.15 -0.24
C ASP A 17 4.38 1.02 1.27
N VAL A 18 4.38 -0.20 1.81
CA VAL A 18 4.74 -0.44 3.22
C VAL A 18 6.18 -0.05 3.51
N VAL A 19 7.11 -0.44 2.63
CA VAL A 19 8.53 -0.11 2.78
C VAL A 19 8.76 1.39 2.66
N THR A 20 8.19 2.04 1.64
CA THR A 20 8.38 3.47 1.42
C THR A 20 7.73 4.31 2.53
N THR A 21 6.56 3.89 3.04
CA THR A 21 5.93 4.54 4.18
C THR A 21 6.76 4.39 5.46
N PHE A 22 7.30 3.19 5.72
CA PHE A 22 8.20 2.99 6.86
C PHE A 22 9.41 3.91 6.80
N LEU A 23 10.09 3.97 5.65
CA LEU A 23 11.22 4.87 5.44
C LEU A 23 10.81 6.33 5.64
N GLY A 24 9.67 6.75 5.08
CA GLY A 24 9.20 8.13 5.19
C GLY A 24 8.94 8.52 6.64
N VAL A 25 8.29 7.65 7.41
CA VAL A 25 8.02 7.87 8.83
C VAL A 25 9.31 7.95 9.64
N THR A 26 10.30 7.07 9.37
CA THR A 26 11.59 7.12 10.06
C THR A 26 12.42 8.38 9.74
N GLN A 27 12.15 9.02 8.59
CA GLN A 27 12.78 10.28 8.19
C GLN A 27 11.99 11.51 8.65
N GLY A 28 10.86 11.33 9.34
CA GLY A 28 10.04 12.44 9.84
C GLY A 28 9.02 12.99 8.84
N TYR A 29 8.80 12.32 7.69
CA TYR A 29 7.78 12.68 6.71
C TYR A 29 6.37 12.28 7.16
N THR A 30 5.93 12.81 8.31
CA THR A 30 4.65 12.49 8.95
C THR A 30 3.76 13.71 9.16
N GLU A 31 4.29 14.93 9.04
CA GLU A 31 3.63 16.16 9.50
C GLU A 31 2.31 16.48 8.80
N GLN A 32 2.15 16.05 7.55
CA GLN A 32 0.94 16.31 6.75
C GLN A 32 -0.15 15.24 6.93
N ASN A 33 0.13 14.13 7.61
CA ASN A 33 -0.79 13.01 7.73
C ASN A 33 -0.99 12.60 9.18
N PHE A 34 -2.14 13.00 9.75
CA PHE A 34 -2.51 12.73 11.15
C PHE A 34 -2.38 11.25 11.54
N PHE A 35 -2.67 10.35 10.60
CA PHE A 35 -2.51 8.92 10.84
C PHE A 35 -1.03 8.57 11.01
N LEU A 36 -0.16 9.02 10.09
CA LEU A 36 1.28 8.74 10.17
C LEU A 36 1.95 9.38 11.39
N SER A 37 1.57 10.62 11.74
CA SER A 37 2.13 11.31 12.91
C SER A 37 1.75 10.62 14.22
N SER A 38 0.55 10.05 14.32
CA SER A 38 0.10 9.28 15.50
C SER A 38 0.91 8.00 15.74
N PHE A 39 1.62 7.50 14.73
CA PHE A 39 2.46 6.29 14.84
C PHE A 39 3.96 6.57 14.65
N GLN A 40 4.40 7.83 14.66
CA GLN A 40 5.80 8.18 14.49
C GLN A 40 6.70 7.55 15.56
N ASP A 41 6.21 7.46 16.81
CA ASP A 41 6.93 6.84 17.92
C ASP A 41 6.94 5.30 17.87
N ASN A 42 6.08 4.69 17.02
CA ASN A 42 6.01 3.24 16.86
C ASN A 42 5.79 2.83 15.39
N PRO A 43 6.83 2.99 14.54
CA PRO A 43 6.72 2.70 13.12
C PRO A 43 6.51 1.21 12.82
N LEU A 44 6.89 0.31 13.73
CA LEU A 44 6.63 -1.14 13.59
C LEU A 44 5.14 -1.47 13.74
N LEU A 45 4.44 -0.80 14.67
CA LEU A 45 2.99 -0.94 14.80
C LEU A 45 2.27 -0.44 13.55
N LEU A 46 2.71 0.70 13.00
CA LEU A 46 2.18 1.24 11.74
C LEU A 46 2.35 0.25 10.58
N VAL A 47 3.56 -0.28 10.39
CA VAL A 47 3.85 -1.28 9.35
C VAL A 47 2.97 -2.51 9.50
N SER A 48 2.74 -2.96 10.74
CA SER A 48 1.88 -4.11 11.02
C SER A 48 0.43 -3.84 10.62
N ILE A 49 -0.12 -2.67 11.00
CA ILE A 49 -1.48 -2.26 10.64
C ILE A 49 -1.61 -2.15 9.12
N MET A 50 -0.69 -1.45 8.47
CA MET A 50 -0.70 -1.28 7.00
C MET A 50 -0.61 -2.61 6.26
N SER A 51 0.27 -3.51 6.72
CA SER A 51 0.42 -4.84 6.12
C SER A 51 -0.87 -5.64 6.19
N VAL A 52 -1.55 -5.64 7.34
CA VAL A 52 -2.85 -6.31 7.51
C VAL A 52 -3.91 -5.71 6.59
N LEU A 53 -4.01 -4.38 6.55
CA LEU A 53 -4.97 -3.68 5.68
C LEU A 53 -4.73 -3.99 4.20
N LYS A 54 -3.46 -4.03 3.76
CA LYS A 54 -3.13 -4.39 2.38
C LYS A 54 -3.44 -5.82 2.06
N VAL A 55 -3.09 -6.77 2.93
CA VAL A 55 -3.46 -8.19 2.75
C VAL A 55 -4.96 -8.32 2.59
N PHE A 56 -5.75 -7.65 3.44
CA PHE A 56 -7.21 -7.66 3.33
C PHE A 56 -7.70 -7.09 1.99
N ALA A 57 -7.20 -5.92 1.57
CA ALA A 57 -7.55 -5.30 0.29
C ALA A 57 -7.20 -6.20 -0.91
N ILE A 58 -6.03 -6.83 -0.88
CA ILE A 58 -5.58 -7.77 -1.93
C ILE A 58 -6.48 -8.99 -1.98
N VAL A 59 -6.78 -9.61 -0.84
CA VAL A 59 -7.65 -10.80 -0.76
C VAL A 59 -9.04 -10.48 -1.29
N VAL A 60 -9.66 -9.39 -0.84
CA VAL A 60 -10.98 -8.96 -1.31
C VAL A 60 -10.97 -8.68 -2.81
N SER A 61 -9.95 -7.97 -3.29
CA SER A 61 -9.76 -7.67 -4.72
C SER A 61 -9.65 -8.94 -5.57
N VAL A 62 -8.86 -9.92 -5.13
CA VAL A 62 -8.72 -11.20 -5.82
C VAL A 62 -10.02 -11.98 -5.80
N LEU A 63 -10.74 -12.01 -4.67
CA LEU A 63 -12.06 -12.66 -4.57
C LEU A 63 -13.09 -12.05 -5.54
N LEU A 64 -13.12 -10.72 -5.66
CA LEU A 64 -13.98 -10.02 -6.62
C LEU A 64 -13.56 -10.30 -8.07
N ALA A 65 -12.25 -10.34 -8.34
CA ALA A 65 -11.73 -10.68 -9.66
C ALA A 65 -12.09 -12.13 -10.07
N ARG A 66 -12.17 -13.07 -9.11
CA ARG A 66 -12.68 -14.44 -9.34
C ARG A 66 -14.13 -14.45 -9.83
N ARG A 67 -14.92 -13.50 -9.34
CA ARG A 67 -16.34 -13.30 -9.72
C ARG A 67 -16.51 -12.42 -10.97
N SER A 68 -15.45 -12.25 -11.76
CA SER A 68 -15.41 -11.41 -12.98
C SER A 68 -15.56 -9.90 -12.73
N ILE A 69 -15.46 -9.43 -11.49
CA ILE A 69 -15.51 -8.01 -11.14
C ILE A 69 -14.06 -7.51 -11.01
N THR A 70 -13.50 -6.97 -12.09
CA THR A 70 -12.07 -6.58 -12.16
C THR A 70 -11.80 -5.11 -11.87
N LEU A 71 -12.84 -4.26 -11.92
CA LEU A 71 -12.71 -2.82 -11.70
C LEU A 71 -12.05 -2.47 -10.35
N PRO A 72 -12.43 -3.09 -9.21
CA PRO A 72 -11.80 -2.80 -7.92
C PRO A 72 -10.30 -3.10 -7.91
N SER A 73 -9.87 -4.18 -8.58
CA SER A 73 -8.46 -4.52 -8.70
C SER A 73 -7.67 -3.48 -9.50
N LEU A 74 -8.23 -3.00 -10.62
CA LEU A 74 -7.58 -1.96 -11.43
C LEU A 74 -7.47 -0.64 -10.66
N VAL A 75 -8.53 -0.25 -9.93
CA VAL A 75 -8.51 0.93 -9.06
C VAL A 75 -7.45 0.80 -7.97
N LEU A 76 -7.37 -0.36 -7.30
CA LEU A 76 -6.34 -0.59 -6.27
C LEU A 76 -4.92 -0.57 -6.84
N ILE A 77 -4.68 -1.14 -8.03
CA ILE A 77 -3.38 -1.05 -8.70
C ILE A 77 -3.02 0.41 -8.96
N GLY A 78 -3.94 1.20 -9.48
CA GLY A 78 -3.72 2.63 -9.72
C GLY A 78 -3.43 3.41 -8.45
N LEU A 79 -4.21 3.17 -7.39
CA LEU A 79 -4.03 3.85 -6.10
C LEU A 79 -2.70 3.46 -5.43
N PHE A 80 -2.34 2.18 -5.42
CA PHE A 80 -1.05 1.75 -4.85
C PHE A 80 0.12 2.33 -5.66
N GLY A 81 0.04 2.27 -7.00
CA GLY A 81 1.09 2.85 -7.85
C GLY A 81 1.26 4.36 -7.64
N LEU A 82 0.16 5.11 -7.48
CA LEU A 82 0.23 6.55 -7.17
C LEU A 82 0.84 6.82 -5.78
N ALA A 83 0.46 6.04 -4.76
CA ALA A 83 1.05 6.14 -3.42
C ALA A 83 2.55 5.84 -3.45
N ASP A 84 2.95 4.76 -4.13
CA ASP A 84 4.36 4.37 -4.29
C ASP A 84 5.18 5.48 -4.96
N ILE A 85 4.68 6.05 -6.07
CA ILE A 85 5.35 7.14 -6.77
C ILE A 85 5.47 8.37 -5.86
N SER A 86 4.38 8.74 -5.17
CA SER A 86 4.38 9.87 -4.25
C SER A 86 5.39 9.68 -3.11
N ASN A 87 5.42 8.51 -2.49
CA ASN A 87 6.35 8.22 -1.40
C ASN A 87 7.80 8.19 -1.90
N LEU A 88 8.08 7.61 -3.07
CA LEU A 88 9.41 7.65 -3.65
C LEU A 88 9.89 9.07 -3.95
N LEU A 89 9.02 9.92 -4.51
CA LEU A 89 9.35 11.31 -4.77
C LEU A 89 9.67 12.07 -3.49
N LEU A 90 8.94 11.81 -2.41
CA LEU A 90 9.20 12.37 -1.08
C LEU A 90 10.55 11.89 -0.51
N LEU A 91 10.88 10.60 -0.66
CA LEU A 91 12.14 10.03 -0.15
C LEU A 91 13.38 10.45 -0.93
N LEU A 92 13.21 10.92 -2.18
CA LEU A 92 14.31 11.38 -3.03
C LEU A 92 14.63 12.86 -2.86
N HIS A 93 13.77 13.62 -2.16
CA HIS A 93 13.99 15.02 -1.80
C HIS A 93 14.43 15.13 -0.34
#